data_AF-A0A7R9GQN7-F1
#
_entry.id   AF-A0A7R9GQN7-F1
#
_cell.length_a   1.000
_cell.length_b   1.000
_cell.length_c   1.000
_cell.angle_alpha   90.00
_cell.angle_beta   90.00
_cell.angle_gamma   90.00
#
_symmetry.space_group_name_H-M   'P 1'
#
loop_
_entity.id
_entity.type
_entity.pdbx_description
1 polymer ?
#
loop_
_entity_poly.entity_id
_entity_poly.type
_entity_poly.pdbx_seq_one_letter_code
_entity_poly.pdbx_strand_id
1 'polypeptide(L)'
;MLNWMHYNQTVDIWSVGCIMAELLTGRTLFPGTDHIHQLNLIMELLGTPRDEFMQKISSESPLLNAKLCPDIDHLTRILVLCGTPTKETIDKITSEEARNYIQSLPPLRKKEFKEVFKGANPLAIDLLEKMLELDADRRITAEEALAHKYLAQYADPSDEPVSAAYDQSFEDMEMHVEKWKELVYTEVVNFAPQQLPQVTEALS
;
A
#
# COMPACT_ATOMS: atom_id res chain seq x y z
N MET A 1 3.82 3.80 -9.91
CA MET A 1 3.39 3.51 -8.52
C MET A 1 4.55 3.91 -7.62
N LEU A 2 4.25 4.72 -6.61
CA LEU A 2 5.16 5.66 -5.98
C LEU A 2 6.03 4.97 -4.90
N ASN A 3 7.29 4.68 -5.25
CA ASN A 3 8.25 3.85 -4.49
C ASN A 3 8.90 4.54 -3.25
N TRP A 4 8.26 5.57 -2.70
CA TRP A 4 8.79 6.41 -1.60
C TRP A 4 8.06 6.21 -0.26
N MET A 5 6.97 5.45 -0.26
CA MET A 5 6.43 4.83 0.94
C MET A 5 7.13 3.48 1.05
N HIS A 6 7.78 3.19 2.18
CA HIS A 6 8.26 1.83 2.47
C HIS A 6 7.17 0.82 2.10
N TYR A 7 7.49 -0.08 1.17
CA TYR A 7 6.60 -1.16 0.75
C TYR A 7 6.48 -2.15 1.92
N ASN A 8 5.57 -1.84 2.82
CA ASN A 8 5.16 -2.68 3.94
C ASN A 8 3.63 -2.82 3.92
N GLN A 9 3.07 -3.60 4.83
CA GLN A 9 1.63 -3.79 5.01
C GLN A 9 0.79 -2.50 5.13
N THR A 10 1.40 -1.33 5.37
CA THR A 10 0.66 -0.06 5.44
C THR A 10 0.20 0.43 4.06
N VAL A 11 0.81 -0.03 2.95
CA VAL A 11 0.34 0.30 1.59
C VAL A 11 -1.02 -0.32 1.30
N ASP A 12 -1.30 -1.48 1.89
CA ASP A 12 -2.59 -2.14 1.79
C ASP A 12 -3.66 -1.34 2.53
N ILE A 13 -3.34 -0.77 3.70
CA ILE A 13 -4.26 0.11 4.44
C ILE A 13 -4.62 1.36 3.64
N TRP A 14 -3.67 1.96 2.92
CA TRP A 14 -3.97 3.07 2.02
C TRP A 14 -4.97 2.65 0.92
N SER A 15 -4.77 1.45 0.37
CA SER A 15 -5.65 0.87 -0.65
C SER A 15 -7.06 0.61 -0.10
N VAL A 16 -7.16 0.07 1.12
CA VAL A 16 -8.43 -0.10 1.85
C VAL A 16 -9.11 1.25 2.08
N GLY A 17 -8.36 2.30 2.43
CA GLY A 17 -8.88 3.66 2.55
C GLY A 17 -9.50 4.16 1.24
N CYS A 18 -8.83 3.95 0.11
CA CYS A 18 -9.37 4.32 -1.21
C CYS A 18 -10.66 3.56 -1.54
N ILE A 19 -10.71 2.26 -1.25
CA ILE A 19 -11.91 1.42 -1.44
C ILE A 19 -13.04 1.92 -0.54
N MET A 20 -12.77 2.17 0.74
CA MET A 20 -13.76 2.66 1.70
C MET A 20 -14.34 4.02 1.26
N ALA A 21 -13.51 4.93 0.75
CA ALA A 21 -13.97 6.20 0.21
C ALA A 21 -14.88 6.02 -1.03
N GLU A 22 -14.54 5.06 -1.90
CA GLU A 22 -15.37 4.71 -3.05
C GLU A 22 -16.70 4.08 -2.61
N LEU A 23 -16.71 3.23 -1.59
CA LEU A 23 -17.95 2.69 -1.02
C LEU A 23 -18.84 3.77 -0.41
N LEU A 24 -18.26 4.80 0.21
CA LEU A 24 -19.01 5.92 0.81
C LEU A 24 -19.61 6.88 -0.23
N THR A 25 -18.96 7.03 -1.39
CA THR A 25 -19.32 8.05 -2.39
C THR A 25 -19.85 7.48 -3.72
N GLY A 26 -19.68 6.19 -3.95
CA GLY A 26 -19.96 5.51 -5.22
C GLY A 26 -19.04 5.92 -6.37
N ARG A 27 -17.90 6.59 -6.07
CA ARG A 27 -16.97 7.11 -7.07
C ARG A 27 -15.53 6.92 -6.61
N THR A 28 -14.64 6.63 -7.55
CA THR A 28 -13.21 6.52 -7.27
C THR A 28 -12.66 7.81 -6.67
N LEU A 29 -11.94 7.67 -5.55
CA LEU A 29 -11.42 8.81 -4.78
C LEU A 29 -10.34 9.60 -5.53
N PHE A 30 -9.42 8.90 -6.21
CA PHE A 30 -8.30 9.50 -6.94
C PHE A 30 -8.26 8.98 -8.39
N PRO A 31 -9.13 9.49 -9.29
CA PRO A 31 -9.17 9.07 -10.69
C PRO A 31 -8.05 9.73 -11.52
N GLY A 32 -6.80 9.40 -11.20
CA GLY A 32 -5.63 9.92 -11.90
C GLY A 32 -5.51 9.36 -13.32
N THR A 33 -5.19 10.23 -14.28
CA THR A 33 -4.92 9.86 -15.69
C THR A 33 -3.48 9.43 -15.92
N ASP A 34 -2.59 9.87 -15.04
CA ASP A 34 -1.15 9.60 -15.01
C ASP A 34 -0.64 9.79 -13.58
N HIS A 35 0.64 9.48 -13.32
CA HIS A 35 1.21 9.51 -11.97
C HIS A 35 1.31 10.92 -11.37
N ILE A 36 1.51 11.96 -12.20
CA ILE A 36 1.60 13.34 -11.73
C ILE A 36 0.20 13.86 -11.38
N HIS A 37 -0.78 13.60 -12.24
CA HIS A 37 -2.18 13.92 -11.96
C HIS A 37 -2.67 13.17 -10.71
N GLN A 38 -2.34 11.89 -10.55
CA GLN A 38 -2.67 11.12 -9.35
C GLN A 38 -2.05 11.75 -8.08
N LEU A 39 -0.78 12.16 -8.14
CA LEU A 39 -0.12 12.85 -7.03
C LEU A 39 -0.82 14.18 -6.71
N ASN A 40 -1.19 14.96 -7.72
CA ASN A 40 -1.90 16.23 -7.53
C ASN A 40 -3.25 16.02 -6.86
N LEU A 41 -4.02 15.00 -7.25
CA LEU A 41 -5.31 14.67 -6.61
C LEU A 41 -5.14 14.30 -5.13
N ILE A 42 -4.10 13.53 -4.81
CA ILE A 42 -3.77 13.17 -3.43
C ILE A 42 -3.41 14.42 -2.62
N MET A 43 -2.53 15.27 -3.15
CA MET A 43 -2.11 16.52 -2.51
C MET A 43 -3.25 17.54 -2.37
N GLU A 44 -4.20 17.55 -3.30
CA GLU A 44 -5.37 18.42 -3.23
C GLU A 44 -6.32 18.01 -2.08
N LEU A 45 -6.39 16.71 -1.78
CA LEU A 45 -7.20 16.20 -0.67
C LEU A 45 -6.47 16.31 0.68
N LEU A 46 -5.22 15.82 0.73
CA LEU A 46 -4.47 15.66 1.97
C LEU A 46 -3.58 16.85 2.33
N GLY A 47 -3.38 17.78 1.40
CA GLY A 47 -2.45 18.90 1.53
C GLY A 47 -1.01 18.50 1.22
N THR A 48 -0.13 19.51 1.19
CA THR A 48 1.30 19.27 1.01
C THR A 48 1.90 18.60 2.24
N PRO A 49 2.77 17.59 2.08
CA PRO A 49 3.46 16.94 3.18
C PRO A 49 4.28 17.93 4.02
N ARG A 50 4.41 17.65 5.32
CA ARG A 50 5.23 18.47 6.24
C ARG A 50 6.72 18.31 5.94
N ASP A 51 7.50 19.33 6.27
CA ASP A 51 8.97 19.34 6.07
C ASP A 51 9.68 18.15 6.73
N GLU A 52 9.21 17.71 7.90
CA GLU A 52 9.74 16.52 8.60
C GLU A 52 9.61 15.24 7.76
N PHE A 53 8.45 15.06 7.12
CA PHE A 53 8.21 13.92 6.23
C PHE A 53 9.00 14.08 4.93
N MET A 54 9.12 15.30 4.40
CA MET A 54 9.97 15.58 3.23
C MET A 54 11.45 15.26 3.46
N GLN A 55 11.94 15.36 4.70
CA GLN A 55 13.30 14.96 5.08
C GLN A 55 13.45 13.43 5.10
N LYS A 56 12.46 12.67 5.57
CA LYS A 56 12.48 11.19 5.52
C LYS A 56 12.66 10.67 4.10
N ILE A 57 11.95 11.25 3.13
CA ILE A 57 12.07 10.95 1.69
C ILE A 57 13.52 11.09 1.20
N SER A 58 14.31 11.98 1.83
CA SER A 58 15.68 12.29 1.43
C SER A 58 16.75 11.48 2.16
N SER A 59 16.46 11.01 3.38
CA SER A 59 17.42 10.32 4.24
C SER A 59 17.41 8.80 4.08
N GLU A 60 16.34 8.22 3.54
CA GLU A 60 16.20 6.77 3.41
C GLU A 60 16.77 6.22 2.10
N SER A 61 18.06 6.50 1.87
CA SER A 61 18.90 5.63 1.04
C SER A 61 20.15 5.17 1.81
N PRO A 62 20.03 4.11 2.64
CA PRO A 62 21.17 3.24 2.94
C PRO A 62 21.01 1.80 2.42
N LEU A 63 19.89 1.43 1.77
CA LEU A 63 19.62 0.06 1.32
C LEU A 63 19.74 -0.18 -0.19
N LEU A 64 20.32 0.77 -0.96
CA LEU A 64 20.64 0.57 -2.37
C LEU A 64 21.91 -0.30 -2.58
N ASN A 65 22.08 -1.36 -1.78
CA ASN A 65 23.17 -2.33 -1.91
C ASN A 65 22.77 -3.71 -1.36
N ALA A 66 21.58 -4.20 -1.69
CA ALA A 66 21.31 -5.64 -1.68
C ALA A 66 20.13 -5.97 -2.58
N LYS A 67 20.44 -6.66 -3.68
CA LYS A 67 19.58 -7.51 -4.51
C LYS A 67 18.32 -6.89 -5.10
N LEU A 68 18.34 -6.81 -6.43
CA LEU A 68 17.20 -6.52 -7.29
C LEU A 68 16.08 -7.53 -7.04
N CYS A 69 14.93 -7.06 -6.55
CA CYS A 69 13.68 -7.81 -6.62
C CYS A 69 13.08 -7.67 -8.04
N PRO A 70 12.59 -8.73 -8.71
CA PRO A 70 12.25 -8.70 -10.15
C PRO A 70 10.90 -8.06 -10.52
N ASP A 71 10.13 -7.49 -9.60
CA ASP A 71 8.72 -7.13 -9.86
C ASP A 71 8.45 -5.65 -10.19
N ILE A 72 9.45 -4.92 -10.72
CA ILE A 72 9.22 -3.61 -11.34
C ILE A 72 9.35 -3.72 -12.87
N ASP A 73 8.45 -4.45 -13.54
CA ASP A 73 8.47 -4.55 -15.01
C ASP A 73 7.24 -3.96 -15.74
N HIS A 74 6.29 -3.35 -15.04
CA HIS A 74 5.20 -2.58 -15.70
C HIS A 74 5.47 -1.08 -15.81
N LEU A 75 6.15 -0.47 -14.82
CA LEU A 75 6.54 0.95 -14.89
C LEU A 75 7.79 1.16 -15.73
N THR A 76 8.73 0.20 -15.67
CA THR A 76 9.97 0.22 -16.45
C THR A 76 9.71 0.08 -17.95
N ARG A 77 8.75 -0.78 -18.37
CA ARG A 77 8.36 -0.92 -19.80
C ARG A 77 7.66 0.31 -20.38
N ILE A 78 6.96 1.10 -19.57
CA ILE A 78 6.34 2.36 -20.02
C ILE A 78 7.40 3.48 -20.15
N LEU A 79 8.40 3.51 -19.27
CA LEU A 79 9.53 4.46 -19.37
C LEU A 79 10.49 4.17 -20.54
N VAL A 80 10.56 2.92 -21.01
CA VAL A 80 11.34 2.54 -22.21
C VAL A 80 10.73 3.07 -23.52
N LEU A 81 9.43 3.40 -23.55
CA LEU A 81 8.73 3.88 -24.75
C LEU A 81 8.94 5.38 -25.05
N CYS A 82 9.54 6.17 -24.15
CA CYS A 82 9.67 7.62 -24.31
C CYS A 82 11.12 8.18 -24.45
N GLY A 83 12.12 7.33 -24.66
CA GLY A 83 13.49 7.78 -25.02
C GLY A 83 14.56 7.34 -24.01
N THR A 84 15.70 6.90 -24.53
CA THR A 84 16.76 6.17 -23.82
C THR A 84 17.34 6.92 -22.61
N PRO A 85 17.18 6.40 -21.38
CA PRO A 85 17.96 6.87 -20.24
C PRO A 85 19.38 6.27 -20.28
N THR A 86 20.38 7.11 -20.11
CA THR A 86 21.78 6.72 -19.88
C THR A 86 21.94 6.02 -18.52
N LYS A 87 23.00 5.20 -18.38
CA LYS A 87 23.30 4.39 -17.18
C LYS A 87 23.42 5.17 -15.85
N GLU A 88 23.43 6.50 -15.87
CA GLU A 88 23.48 7.35 -14.67
C GLU A 88 22.10 7.79 -14.16
N THR A 89 21.02 7.59 -14.94
CA THR A 89 19.67 8.06 -14.59
C THR A 89 18.90 7.07 -13.72
N ILE A 90 19.27 5.79 -13.77
CA ILE A 90 18.56 4.72 -13.04
C ILE A 90 18.81 4.80 -11.53
N ASP A 91 19.97 5.33 -11.10
CA ASP A 91 20.32 5.52 -9.68
C ASP A 91 19.68 6.78 -9.06
N LYS A 92 19.03 7.64 -9.87
CA LYS A 92 18.41 8.90 -9.40
C LYS A 92 16.90 8.82 -9.22
N ILE A 93 16.28 7.79 -9.77
CA ILE A 93 14.82 7.62 -9.77
C ILE A 93 14.43 6.91 -8.47
N THR A 94 14.40 7.67 -7.38
CA THR A 94 13.55 7.32 -6.23
C THR A 94 13.22 8.49 -5.30
N SER A 95 13.88 9.66 -5.38
CA SER A 95 13.63 10.71 -4.37
C SER A 95 13.82 12.18 -4.79
N GLU A 96 14.74 12.55 -5.70
CA GLU A 96 15.05 13.98 -5.89
C GLU A 96 14.04 14.73 -6.79
N GLU A 97 13.59 14.10 -7.87
CA GLU A 97 12.65 14.71 -8.83
C GLU A 97 11.24 14.89 -8.24
N ALA A 98 10.73 13.86 -7.56
CA ALA A 98 9.44 13.92 -6.87
C ALA A 98 9.47 14.95 -5.74
N ARG A 99 10.58 15.06 -5.00
CA ARG A 99 10.78 16.09 -3.98
C ARG A 99 10.77 17.50 -4.57
N ASN A 100 11.56 17.74 -5.62
CA ASN A 100 11.61 19.04 -6.28
C ASN A 100 10.23 19.42 -6.85
N TYR A 101 9.50 18.45 -7.39
CA TYR A 101 8.12 18.67 -7.83
C TYR A 101 7.21 19.08 -6.67
N ILE A 102 7.17 18.33 -5.58
CA ILE A 102 6.32 18.65 -4.42
C ILE A 102 6.72 19.99 -3.78
N GLN A 103 8.01 20.32 -3.72
CA GLN A 103 8.51 21.61 -3.22
C GLN A 103 8.16 22.78 -4.14
N SER A 104 8.00 22.52 -5.44
CA SER A 104 7.56 23.54 -6.41
C SER A 104 6.07 23.84 -6.35
N LEU A 105 5.28 22.95 -5.74
CA LEU A 105 3.85 23.16 -5.56
C LEU A 105 3.58 24.26 -4.52
N PRO A 106 2.62 25.16 -4.74
CA PRO A 106 2.15 26.06 -3.70
C PRO A 106 1.70 25.26 -2.46
N PRO A 107 1.89 25.76 -1.24
CA PRO A 107 1.41 25.08 -0.04
C PRO A 107 -0.09 24.79 -0.12
N LEU A 108 -0.47 23.52 -0.13
CA LEU A 108 -1.87 23.08 -0.18
C LEU A 108 -2.33 22.73 1.22
N ARG A 109 -3.48 23.28 1.63
CA ARG A 109 -4.10 22.96 2.91
C ARG A 109 -4.93 21.67 2.77
N LYS A 110 -4.75 20.74 3.71
CA LYS A 110 -5.59 19.55 3.86
C LYS A 110 -7.08 19.95 3.84
N LYS A 111 -7.87 19.31 2.98
CA LYS A 111 -9.32 19.46 2.98
C LYS A 111 -9.91 18.74 4.19
N GLU A 112 -10.96 19.30 4.77
CA GLU A 112 -11.68 18.63 5.85
C GLU A 112 -12.48 17.46 5.27
N PHE A 113 -12.20 16.23 5.71
CA PHE A 113 -12.87 15.05 5.17
C PHE A 113 -14.39 15.09 5.40
N LYS A 114 -14.84 15.75 6.46
CA LYS A 114 -16.27 15.97 6.72
C LYS A 114 -16.97 16.75 5.60
N GLU A 115 -16.26 17.69 4.98
CA GLU A 115 -16.78 18.47 3.85
C GLU A 115 -16.69 17.70 2.52
N VAL A 116 -15.75 16.76 2.41
CA VAL A 116 -15.59 15.92 1.22
C VAL A 116 -16.63 14.79 1.21
N PHE A 117 -16.82 14.13 2.35
CA PHE A 117 -17.72 13.00 2.56
C PHE A 117 -19.01 13.42 3.27
N LYS A 118 -19.73 14.39 2.68
CA LYS A 118 -20.95 14.94 3.30
C LYS A 118 -22.02 13.87 3.49
N GLY A 119 -22.55 13.78 4.70
CA GLY A 119 -23.60 12.82 5.07
C GLY A 119 -23.07 11.43 5.46
N ALA A 120 -21.76 11.18 5.39
CA ALA A 120 -21.18 9.94 5.91
C ALA A 120 -21.15 9.93 7.45
N ASN A 121 -21.11 8.72 8.02
CA ASN A 121 -21.01 8.52 9.47
C ASN A 121 -19.70 9.17 9.99
N PRO A 122 -19.73 10.02 11.04
CA PRO A 122 -18.52 10.63 11.61
C PRO A 122 -17.43 9.63 12.00
N LEU A 123 -17.81 8.43 12.45
CA LEU A 123 -16.86 7.35 12.80
C LEU A 123 -16.22 6.72 11.55
N ALA A 124 -16.95 6.68 10.43
CA ALA A 124 -16.41 6.22 9.15
C ALA A 124 -15.37 7.21 8.63
N ILE A 125 -15.67 8.51 8.73
CA ILE A 125 -14.76 9.58 8.33
C ILE A 125 -13.49 9.55 9.19
N ASP A 126 -13.61 9.39 10.51
CA ASP A 126 -12.46 9.30 11.41
C ASP A 126 -11.56 8.08 11.10
N LEU A 127 -12.14 6.92 10.80
CA LEU A 127 -11.37 5.76 10.35
C LEU A 127 -10.68 6.02 9.01
N LEU A 128 -11.41 6.61 8.06
CA LEU A 128 -10.91 6.91 6.72
C LEU A 128 -9.74 7.90 6.75
N GLU A 129 -9.80 8.91 7.62
CA GLU A 129 -8.68 9.86 7.81
C GLU A 129 -7.41 9.17 8.34
N LYS A 130 -7.55 8.15 9.19
CA LYS A 130 -6.43 7.37 9.73
C LYS A 130 -5.84 6.39 8.71
N MET A 131 -6.66 5.90 7.78
CA MET A 131 -6.22 5.05 6.66
C MET A 131 -5.51 5.87 5.57
N LEU A 132 -6.03 7.07 5.26
CA LEU A 132 -5.47 7.98 4.26
C LEU A 132 -4.45 8.98 4.86
N GLU A 133 -3.59 8.48 5.75
CA GLU A 133 -2.43 9.22 6.26
C GLU A 133 -1.24 9.07 5.30
N LEU A 134 -0.58 10.19 4.99
CA LEU A 134 0.57 10.22 4.07
C LEU A 134 1.80 9.56 4.70
N ASP A 135 2.03 9.80 5.99
CA ASP A 135 3.12 9.18 6.73
C ASP A 135 2.77 7.72 7.07
N ALA A 136 3.43 6.78 6.39
CA ALA A 136 3.20 5.34 6.57
C ALA A 136 3.39 4.89 8.02
N ASP A 137 4.32 5.49 8.76
CA ASP A 137 4.59 5.14 10.17
C ASP A 137 3.46 5.60 11.11
N ARG A 138 2.65 6.56 10.67
CA ARG A 138 1.53 7.13 11.44
C ARG A 138 0.18 6.62 10.97
N ARG A 139 0.16 5.86 9.88
CA ARG A 139 -1.04 5.24 9.33
C ARG A 139 -1.49 4.12 10.26
N ILE A 140 -2.81 4.02 10.44
CA ILE A 140 -3.41 2.95 11.25
C ILE A 140 -3.06 1.58 10.68
N THR A 141 -2.87 0.59 11.55
CA THR A 141 -2.69 -0.81 11.16
C THR A 141 -4.02 -1.53 10.96
N ALA A 142 -4.00 -2.74 10.38
CA ALA A 142 -5.21 -3.55 10.24
C ALA A 142 -5.84 -3.90 11.60
N GLU A 143 -5.01 -4.27 12.58
CA GLU A 143 -5.42 -4.59 13.95
C GLU A 143 -6.09 -3.40 14.64
N GLU A 144 -5.47 -2.22 14.57
CA GLU A 144 -6.04 -1.00 15.13
C GLU A 144 -7.32 -0.56 14.42
N ALA A 145 -7.43 -0.82 13.11
CA ALA A 145 -8.62 -0.54 12.33
C ALA A 145 -9.79 -1.46 12.73
N LEU A 146 -9.54 -2.76 12.96
CA LEU A 146 -10.54 -3.70 13.47
C LEU A 146 -11.05 -3.30 14.87
N ALA A 147 -10.15 -2.85 15.74
CA ALA A 147 -10.49 -2.33 17.06
C ALA A 147 -11.20 -0.96 17.03
N HIS A 148 -11.39 -0.35 15.86
CA HIS A 148 -11.96 0.98 15.75
C HIS A 148 -13.46 1.01 16.06
N LYS A 149 -13.93 2.09 16.70
CA LYS A 149 -15.35 2.30 17.07
C LYS A 149 -16.34 2.15 15.91
N TYR A 150 -15.89 2.39 14.68
CA TYR A 150 -16.72 2.22 13.49
C TYR A 150 -17.07 0.75 13.21
N LEU A 151 -16.17 -0.18 13.55
CA LEU A 151 -16.32 -1.62 13.34
C LEU A 151 -16.76 -2.36 14.62
N ALA A 152 -16.96 -1.66 15.74
CA ALA A 152 -17.27 -2.26 17.04
C ALA A 152 -18.49 -3.19 17.09
N GLN A 153 -19.44 -3.06 16.15
CA GLN A 153 -20.58 -3.97 16.06
C GLN A 153 -20.25 -5.33 15.41
N TYR A 154 -19.12 -5.41 14.71
CA TYR A 154 -18.66 -6.59 13.98
C TYR A 154 -17.35 -7.15 14.53
N ALA A 155 -16.58 -6.35 15.26
CA ALA A 155 -15.31 -6.75 15.84
C ALA A 155 -15.54 -7.85 16.89
N ASP A 156 -14.92 -9.00 16.66
CA ASP A 156 -14.87 -10.11 17.60
C ASP A 156 -13.42 -10.54 17.74
N PRO A 157 -12.71 -10.11 18.80
CA PRO A 157 -11.31 -10.48 19.00
C PRO A 157 -11.07 -11.99 19.11
N SER A 158 -12.11 -12.80 19.34
CA SER A 158 -12.01 -14.25 19.40
C SER A 158 -12.14 -14.94 18.03
N ASP A 159 -12.63 -14.21 17.00
CA ASP A 159 -12.79 -14.67 15.62
C ASP A 159 -11.88 -13.91 14.63
N GLU A 160 -10.83 -13.25 15.15
CA GLU A 160 -9.82 -12.52 14.38
C GLU A 160 -8.43 -13.19 14.55
N PRO A 161 -8.23 -14.41 14.01
CA PRO A 161 -6.99 -15.15 14.21
C PRO A 161 -5.81 -14.53 13.45
N VAL A 162 -4.63 -14.60 14.06
CA VAL A 162 -3.35 -14.26 13.39
C VAL A 162 -2.73 -15.49 12.74
N SER A 163 -2.03 -15.28 11.63
CA SER A 163 -1.23 -16.33 11.00
C SER A 163 0.16 -16.43 11.62
N ALA A 164 0.74 -17.64 11.59
CA ALA A 164 2.18 -17.77 11.75
C ALA A 164 2.91 -17.01 10.63
N ALA A 165 4.12 -16.52 10.93
CA ALA A 165 4.98 -15.91 9.93
C ALA A 165 5.24 -16.91 8.81
N TYR A 166 4.99 -16.49 7.57
CA TYR A 166 5.25 -17.29 6.40
C TYR A 166 6.73 -17.17 6.02
N ASP A 167 7.40 -18.31 5.83
CA ASP A 167 8.80 -18.33 5.41
C ASP A 167 8.89 -17.97 3.92
N GLN A 168 9.36 -16.76 3.65
CA GLN A 168 9.59 -16.22 2.31
C GLN A 168 11.05 -16.27 1.90
N SER A 169 11.91 -17.01 2.60
CA SER A 169 13.34 -17.09 2.29
C SER A 169 13.64 -17.57 0.85
N PHE A 170 12.68 -18.24 0.22
CA PHE A 170 12.77 -18.66 -1.17
C PHE A 170 12.71 -17.51 -2.18
N GLU A 171 12.14 -16.35 -1.85
CA GLU A 171 12.01 -15.23 -2.80
C GLU A 171 13.37 -14.63 -3.18
N ASP A 172 14.34 -14.67 -2.26
CA ASP A 172 15.71 -14.16 -2.49
C ASP A 172 16.67 -15.19 -3.11
N MET A 173 16.17 -16.39 -3.43
CA MET A 173 16.97 -17.48 -3.99
C MET A 173 17.08 -17.35 -5.51
N GLU A 174 18.31 -17.26 -6.01
CA GLU A 174 18.58 -17.43 -7.44
C GLU A 174 18.81 -18.91 -7.75
N MET A 175 17.90 -19.51 -8.51
CA MET A 175 17.95 -20.94 -8.87
C MET A 175 17.64 -21.16 -10.35
N HIS A 176 18.16 -22.26 -10.91
CA HIS A 176 17.80 -22.71 -12.26
C HIS A 176 16.34 -23.17 -12.33
N VAL A 177 15.74 -23.04 -13.52
CA VAL A 177 14.34 -23.38 -13.80
C VAL A 177 13.99 -24.82 -13.41
N GLU A 178 14.91 -25.76 -13.62
CA GLU A 178 14.74 -27.16 -13.26
C GLU A 178 14.48 -27.33 -11.76
N LYS A 179 15.19 -26.54 -10.93
CA LYS A 179 15.04 -26.63 -9.48
C LYS A 179 13.73 -26.02 -9.00
N TRP A 180 13.28 -24.93 -9.62
CA TRP A 180 11.95 -24.38 -9.39
C TRP A 180 10.83 -25.37 -9.74
N LYS A 181 10.97 -26.10 -10.85
CA LYS A 181 10.02 -27.17 -11.22
C LYS A 181 9.95 -28.28 -10.17
N GLU A 182 11.09 -28.71 -9.64
CA GLU A 182 11.12 -29.72 -8.56
C GLU A 182 10.41 -29.24 -7.29
N LEU A 183 10.65 -27.99 -6.87
CA LEU A 183 10.03 -27.41 -5.67
C LEU A 183 8.51 -27.32 -5.84
N VAL A 184 8.04 -26.79 -6.98
CA VAL A 184 6.60 -26.72 -7.28
C VAL A 184 5.98 -28.12 -7.33
N TYR A 185 6.63 -29.09 -7.96
CA TYR A 185 6.14 -30.47 -8.00
C TYR A 185 6.05 -31.08 -6.60
N THR A 186 7.04 -30.79 -5.74
CA THR A 186 7.06 -31.25 -4.34
C THR A 186 5.88 -30.68 -3.55
N GLU A 187 5.58 -29.39 -3.70
CA GLU A 187 4.41 -28.75 -3.08
C GLU A 187 3.09 -29.38 -3.56
N VAL A 188 2.95 -29.66 -4.85
CA VAL A 188 1.74 -30.30 -5.42
C VAL A 188 1.55 -31.71 -4.85
N VAL A 189 2.61 -32.50 -4.72
CA VAL A 189 2.53 -33.87 -4.17
C VAL A 189 2.25 -33.86 -2.67
N ASN A 190 2.80 -32.89 -1.94
CA ASN A 190 2.65 -32.78 -0.49
C ASN A 190 1.38 -32.03 -0.07
N PHE A 191 0.62 -31.46 -1.01
CA PHE A 191 -0.63 -30.77 -0.70
C PHE A 191 -1.63 -31.71 -0.02
N ALA A 192 -1.92 -31.42 1.25
CA ALA A 192 -3.00 -32.06 1.99
C ALA A 192 -4.23 -31.13 1.95
N PRO A 193 -5.37 -31.57 1.40
CA PRO A 193 -6.58 -30.76 1.42
C PRO A 193 -6.99 -30.48 2.87
N GLN A 194 -7.30 -29.21 3.16
CA GLN A 194 -7.84 -28.83 4.46
C GLN A 194 -9.15 -29.60 4.70
N GLN A 195 -9.20 -30.35 5.80
CA GLN A 195 -10.44 -30.92 6.28
C GLN A 195 -11.31 -29.78 6.80
N LEU A 196 -12.35 -29.42 6.06
CA LEU A 196 -13.33 -28.44 6.51
C LEU A 196 -13.89 -28.89 7.88
N PRO A 197 -14.04 -27.98 8.86
CA PRO A 197 -14.71 -28.30 10.10
C PRO A 197 -16.08 -28.89 9.78
N GLN A 198 -16.39 -30.08 10.33
CA GLN A 198 -17.74 -30.61 10.26
C GLN A 198 -18.64 -29.62 11.00
N VAL A 199 -19.54 -28.96 10.29
CA VAL A 199 -20.62 -28.18 10.89
C VAL A 199 -21.45 -29.17 11.70
N THR A 200 -21.19 -29.27 13.01
CA THR A 200 -22.11 -29.92 13.92
C THR A 200 -23.37 -29.07 13.94
N GLU A 201 -24.39 -29.49 13.20
CA GLU A 201 -25.75 -29.01 13.34
C GLU A 201 -26.17 -29.21 14.80
N ALA A 202 -26.01 -28.17 15.62
CA ALA A 202 -26.69 -28.07 16.90
C ALA A 202 -28.16 -27.73 16.62
N LEU A 203 -28.91 -28.73 16.14
CA LEU A 203 -30.36 -28.74 16.19
C LEU A 203 -30.79 -29.45 17.47
N SER A 204 -31.05 -28.67 18.52
CA SER A 204 -32.08 -28.91 19.54
C SER A 204 -32.08 -27.83 20.59
#